data_AF-A0A953U1F2-F1
#
_entry.id   AF-A0A953U1F2-F1
#
_cell.length_a   1.000
_cell.length_b   1.000
_cell.length_c   1.000
_cell.angle_alpha   90.00
_cell.angle_beta   90.00
_cell.angle_gamma   90.00
#
_symmetry.space_group_name_H-M   'P 1'
#
loop_
_entity.id
_entity.type
_entity.pdbx_description
1 polymer ?
#
loop_
_entity_poly.entity_id
_entity_poly.type
_entity_poly.pdbx_seq_one_letter_code
_entity_poly.pdbx_strand_id
1 'polypeptide(L)'
;MPASNFKTLTCLEGKKGQDPLLDEIRHDVESSSVLEAMKAYIIQLSGKLDNDARPYRKIARLFEVGFTPTVIEGHHDGITLGLRTGDERGLLASYGNFLGFLWGTVVGPVSPWVGKSFHPVSPGVLANYTDGFERGQTPTYLGINHFEKVEDSAVNALSLSILTFWMHLKDAPQEETDRYGHNKDGAFFIARRAQSVYRESKREVFQLNYRWHNLGNLPPNSYLIDELVQITDGVYLGQLLYATKHLLGRFDPNYPSEEYDYQHFGYFLLMDDTWASETRRVFPNIKPGRITSPTRMAIVAGQPRSTRQAVAISPPKFTTFTFADPADGNCSDGTLAEIREDMKQHETILDLLKTYSDQLMKDFDNRSDSFLKLHELFNRGVGPEEVSGFFRGAVISFHAEGFYRFFNVNTLNVGWQLGRYFSPWTGKTFEPISPERLQDFTDGGEQGAAPTFWGTNTQSFKTTKQKLVRAMMKAAGIWMEDVPAEEAQQFGYDVKCFFFIARQGASVNPENRGKKVFLFNYRWPKLRTLPPDNYCIDELVKIADGLYLGQLNYATELLKKYDPKEDPSIYKYRLFGYFLLMDEAWHRRRLAIGLDPYED
;
A
#
# COMPACT_ATOMS: atom_id res chain seq x y z
N MET A 1 -9.47 -2.51 -38.61
CA MET A 1 -9.96 -3.91 -38.75
C MET A 1 -11.46 -3.92 -38.96
N PRO A 2 -12.04 -4.92 -39.66
CA PRO A 2 -13.49 -5.14 -39.67
C PRO A 2 -14.00 -5.54 -38.27
N ALA A 3 -15.22 -5.13 -37.91
CA ALA A 3 -15.82 -5.35 -36.59
C ALA A 3 -15.97 -6.83 -36.17
N SER A 4 -15.84 -7.77 -37.10
CA SER A 4 -15.87 -9.21 -36.83
C SER A 4 -14.66 -9.71 -36.05
N ASN A 5 -13.49 -9.07 -36.18
CA ASN A 5 -12.24 -9.58 -35.62
C ASN A 5 -12.15 -9.46 -34.09
N PHE A 6 -12.91 -8.54 -33.48
CA PHE A 6 -12.87 -8.33 -32.03
C PHE A 6 -13.66 -9.36 -31.23
N LYS A 7 -14.41 -10.26 -31.91
CA LYS A 7 -15.27 -11.28 -31.28
C LYS A 7 -14.73 -12.70 -31.42
N THR A 8 -13.46 -12.86 -31.77
CA THR A 8 -12.88 -14.18 -32.02
C THR A 8 -11.60 -14.37 -31.23
N LEU A 9 -11.52 -15.51 -30.54
CA LEU A 9 -10.30 -16.03 -29.93
C LEU A 9 -9.73 -17.09 -30.87
N THR A 10 -8.71 -16.74 -31.66
CA THR A 10 -8.12 -17.67 -32.65
C THR A 10 -7.55 -18.92 -31.98
N CYS A 11 -7.08 -18.81 -30.73
CA CYS A 11 -6.63 -19.96 -29.93
C CYS A 11 -7.73 -20.99 -29.62
N LEU A 12 -9.02 -20.64 -29.79
CA LEU A 12 -10.16 -21.52 -29.57
C LEU A 12 -10.70 -22.15 -30.87
N GLU A 13 -10.16 -21.84 -32.04
CA GLU A 13 -10.63 -22.43 -33.29
C GLU A 13 -10.51 -23.97 -33.27
N GLY A 14 -11.58 -24.65 -33.68
CA GLY A 14 -11.64 -26.12 -33.66
C GLY A 14 -11.76 -26.78 -32.28
N LYS A 15 -11.84 -26.01 -31.18
CA LYS A 15 -11.89 -26.55 -29.79
C LYS A 15 -13.29 -26.65 -29.15
N LYS A 16 -14.35 -26.37 -29.91
CA LYS A 16 -15.74 -26.37 -29.38
C LYS A 16 -16.14 -27.76 -28.86
N GLY A 17 -16.73 -27.83 -27.66
CA GLY A 17 -17.18 -29.08 -27.04
C GLY A 17 -16.08 -29.95 -26.44
N GLN A 18 -14.81 -29.50 -26.46
CA GLN A 18 -13.69 -30.23 -25.84
C GLN A 18 -13.55 -29.93 -24.35
N ASP A 19 -13.95 -28.72 -23.93
CA ASP A 19 -13.80 -28.24 -22.57
C ASP A 19 -14.95 -27.25 -22.24
N PRO A 20 -15.78 -27.55 -21.24
CA PRO A 20 -16.90 -26.68 -20.86
C PRO A 20 -16.48 -25.26 -20.52
N LEU A 21 -15.28 -25.07 -19.95
CA LEU A 21 -14.78 -23.75 -19.58
C LEU A 21 -14.37 -22.95 -20.81
N LEU A 22 -13.82 -23.59 -21.85
CA LEU A 22 -13.53 -22.94 -23.13
C LEU A 22 -14.81 -22.56 -23.87
N ASP A 23 -15.86 -23.38 -23.77
CA ASP A 23 -17.16 -23.06 -24.35
C ASP A 23 -17.82 -21.87 -23.64
N GLU A 24 -17.68 -21.76 -22.31
CA GLU A 24 -18.10 -20.56 -21.57
C GLU A 24 -17.34 -19.30 -22.00
N ILE A 25 -16.01 -19.38 -22.12
CA ILE A 25 -15.18 -18.24 -22.55
C ILE A 25 -15.58 -17.81 -23.96
N ARG A 26 -15.79 -18.78 -24.87
CA ARG A 26 -16.26 -18.51 -26.23
C ARG A 26 -17.60 -17.76 -26.21
N HIS A 27 -18.55 -18.23 -25.41
CA HIS A 27 -19.85 -17.57 -25.28
C HIS A 27 -19.74 -16.13 -24.76
N ASP A 28 -18.91 -15.91 -23.73
CA ASP A 28 -18.69 -14.56 -23.17
C ASP A 28 -18.15 -13.60 -24.24
N VAL A 29 -17.19 -14.04 -25.06
CA VAL A 29 -16.60 -13.24 -26.15
C VAL A 29 -17.58 -13.03 -27.31
N GLU A 30 -18.31 -14.06 -27.74
CA GLU A 30 -19.29 -13.96 -28.82
C GLU A 30 -20.45 -13.00 -28.48
N SER A 31 -20.87 -13.01 -27.20
CA SER A 31 -21.91 -12.12 -26.69
C SER A 31 -21.50 -10.64 -26.64
N SER A 32 -20.18 -10.37 -26.60
CA SER A 32 -19.62 -9.02 -26.45
C SER A 32 -18.45 -8.81 -27.42
N SER A 33 -17.22 -8.78 -26.90
CA SER A 33 -15.94 -8.75 -27.59
C SER A 33 -14.86 -9.34 -26.67
N VAL A 34 -13.66 -9.61 -27.18
CA VAL A 34 -12.54 -10.11 -26.38
C VAL A 34 -12.26 -9.17 -25.19
N LEU A 35 -12.12 -7.86 -25.44
CA LEU A 35 -11.79 -6.92 -24.38
C LEU A 35 -12.95 -6.68 -23.40
N GLU A 36 -14.21 -6.70 -23.86
CA GLU A 36 -15.37 -6.59 -22.96
C GLU A 36 -15.53 -7.82 -22.06
N ALA A 37 -15.27 -9.02 -22.57
CA ALA A 37 -15.24 -10.23 -21.75
C ALA A 37 -14.14 -10.13 -20.67
N MET A 38 -12.94 -9.67 -21.04
CA MET A 38 -11.85 -9.46 -20.07
C MET A 38 -12.20 -8.37 -19.04
N LYS A 39 -12.85 -7.28 -19.46
CA LYS A 39 -13.37 -6.25 -18.55
C LYS A 39 -14.43 -6.81 -17.61
N ALA A 40 -15.33 -7.66 -18.09
CA ALA A 40 -16.32 -8.32 -17.25
C ALA A 40 -15.65 -9.22 -16.21
N TYR A 41 -14.57 -9.92 -16.58
CA TYR A 41 -13.78 -10.70 -15.63
C TYR A 41 -13.10 -9.83 -14.58
N ILE A 42 -12.49 -8.69 -14.97
CA ILE A 42 -11.93 -7.71 -14.02
C ILE A 42 -13.01 -7.26 -13.01
N ILE A 43 -14.20 -6.90 -13.50
CA ILE A 43 -15.32 -6.46 -12.65
C ILE A 43 -15.75 -7.58 -11.68
N GLN A 44 -15.83 -8.82 -12.17
CA GLN A 44 -16.20 -9.97 -11.33
C GLN A 44 -15.15 -10.30 -10.26
N LEU A 45 -13.87 -10.01 -10.53
CA LEU A 45 -12.76 -10.20 -9.60
C LEU A 45 -12.63 -9.03 -8.60
N SER A 46 -13.14 -7.85 -8.93
CA SER A 46 -13.06 -6.68 -8.06
C SER A 46 -13.73 -6.94 -6.71
N GLY A 47 -12.98 -6.74 -5.62
CA GLY A 47 -13.46 -6.96 -4.25
C GLY A 47 -13.56 -8.43 -3.82
N LYS A 48 -13.11 -9.41 -4.63
CA LYS A 48 -13.11 -10.84 -4.27
C LYS A 48 -11.80 -11.25 -3.60
N LEU A 49 -11.90 -12.00 -2.51
CA LEU A 49 -10.76 -12.63 -1.81
C LEU A 49 -10.47 -14.06 -2.29
N ASP A 50 -11.35 -14.62 -3.10
CA ASP A 50 -11.22 -15.99 -3.61
C ASP A 50 -10.11 -16.04 -4.67
N ASN A 51 -8.95 -16.60 -4.27
CA ASN A 51 -7.83 -16.85 -5.18
C ASN A 51 -8.26 -17.79 -6.33
N ASP A 52 -9.31 -18.59 -6.20
CA ASP A 52 -9.77 -19.57 -7.17
C ASP A 52 -11.11 -19.24 -7.84
N ALA A 53 -11.46 -17.94 -7.83
CA ALA A 53 -12.68 -17.43 -8.44
C ALA A 53 -12.84 -17.88 -9.91
N ARG A 54 -14.09 -18.07 -10.35
CA ARG A 54 -14.41 -18.55 -11.71
C ARG A 54 -13.69 -17.78 -12.83
N PRO A 55 -13.57 -16.43 -12.80
CA PRO A 55 -12.82 -15.71 -13.82
C PRO A 55 -11.33 -16.09 -13.87
N TYR A 56 -10.68 -16.33 -12.72
CA TYR A 56 -9.29 -16.80 -12.73
C TYR A 56 -9.15 -18.17 -13.39
N ARG A 57 -10.09 -19.09 -13.15
CA ARG A 57 -10.08 -20.40 -13.81
C ARG A 57 -10.24 -20.25 -15.33
N LYS A 58 -11.14 -19.36 -15.77
CA LYS A 58 -11.34 -19.05 -17.19
C LYS A 58 -10.05 -18.50 -17.82
N ILE A 59 -9.42 -17.51 -17.18
CA ILE A 59 -8.19 -16.89 -17.66
C ILE A 59 -7.02 -17.90 -17.68
N ALA A 60 -6.86 -18.69 -16.62
CA ALA A 60 -5.85 -19.76 -16.55
C ALA A 60 -6.01 -20.74 -17.71
N ARG A 61 -7.24 -21.18 -17.97
CA ARG A 61 -7.52 -22.12 -19.04
C ARG A 61 -7.32 -21.52 -20.42
N LEU A 62 -7.64 -20.23 -20.59
CA LEU A 62 -7.34 -19.49 -21.81
C LEU A 62 -5.82 -19.37 -22.03
N PHE A 63 -5.05 -19.16 -20.96
CA PHE A 63 -3.59 -19.14 -21.00
C PHE A 63 -3.03 -20.50 -21.45
N GLU A 64 -3.57 -21.61 -20.95
CA GLU A 64 -3.13 -22.96 -21.34
C GLU A 64 -3.34 -23.28 -22.83
N VAL A 65 -4.35 -22.71 -23.47
CA VAL A 65 -4.67 -22.97 -24.90
C VAL A 65 -4.15 -21.90 -25.86
N GLY A 66 -3.68 -20.75 -25.36
CA GLY A 66 -3.11 -19.69 -26.19
C GLY A 66 -1.91 -20.17 -27.02
N PHE A 67 -1.59 -19.49 -28.11
CA PHE A 67 -0.42 -19.78 -28.94
C PHE A 67 0.85 -19.18 -28.32
N THR A 68 2.00 -19.81 -28.53
CA THR A 68 3.28 -19.21 -28.13
C THR A 68 3.76 -18.29 -29.25
N PRO A 69 3.79 -16.96 -29.06
CA PRO A 69 4.15 -16.05 -30.15
C PRO A 69 5.60 -16.25 -30.59
N THR A 70 5.83 -16.12 -31.89
CA THR A 70 7.17 -16.21 -32.49
C THR A 70 7.90 -14.88 -32.52
N VAL A 71 7.13 -13.79 -32.63
CA VAL A 71 7.60 -12.40 -32.68
C VAL A 71 6.66 -11.55 -31.85
N ILE A 72 7.22 -10.65 -31.04
CA ILE A 72 6.48 -9.57 -30.38
C ILE A 72 7.40 -8.35 -30.40
N GLU A 73 6.97 -7.29 -31.06
CA GLU A 73 7.78 -6.09 -31.28
C GLU A 73 6.92 -4.85 -31.17
N GLY A 74 7.53 -3.76 -30.72
CA GLY A 74 6.86 -2.48 -30.57
C GLY A 74 6.08 -2.36 -29.27
N HIS A 75 5.28 -1.30 -29.20
CA HIS A 75 4.50 -0.92 -28.04
C HIS A 75 3.20 -1.73 -27.95
N HIS A 76 2.85 -2.13 -26.72
CA HIS A 76 1.60 -2.80 -26.43
C HIS A 76 0.94 -2.16 -25.21
N ASP A 77 -0.30 -1.70 -25.38
CA ASP A 77 -1.15 -1.24 -24.29
C ASP A 77 -1.41 -2.38 -23.32
N GLY A 78 -1.37 -2.10 -22.02
CA GLY A 78 -1.44 -3.09 -20.96
C GLY A 78 -2.57 -2.86 -19.98
N ILE A 79 -3.24 -3.94 -19.57
CA ILE A 79 -4.14 -3.90 -18.43
C ILE A 79 -3.98 -5.11 -17.51
N THR A 80 -3.95 -4.88 -16.20
CA THR A 80 -3.96 -5.96 -15.22
C THR A 80 -5.37 -6.54 -15.11
N LEU A 81 -5.51 -7.85 -15.34
CA LEU A 81 -6.81 -8.54 -15.25
C LEU A 81 -7.19 -8.86 -13.80
N GLY A 82 -6.20 -9.17 -12.97
CA GLY A 82 -6.38 -9.43 -11.54
C GLY A 82 -5.10 -9.97 -10.91
N LEU A 83 -4.84 -9.61 -9.65
CA LEU A 83 -3.72 -10.15 -8.88
C LEU A 83 -4.20 -11.23 -7.90
N ARG A 84 -3.34 -12.20 -7.63
CA ARG A 84 -3.45 -13.29 -6.66
C ARG A 84 -2.35 -13.12 -5.61
N THR A 85 -2.51 -13.73 -4.44
CA THR A 85 -1.49 -13.70 -3.37
C THR A 85 -0.55 -14.94 -3.42
N GLY A 86 -0.69 -15.78 -4.45
CA GLY A 86 0.11 -16.99 -4.67
C GLY A 86 -0.75 -18.24 -4.87
N ASP A 87 -0.10 -19.38 -5.09
CA ASP A 87 -0.76 -20.68 -5.37
C ASP A 87 -1.03 -21.55 -4.13
N GLU A 88 -0.85 -20.98 -2.94
CA GLU A 88 -1.15 -21.67 -1.69
C GLU A 88 -2.62 -22.09 -1.68
N ARG A 89 -2.88 -23.37 -1.32
CA ARG A 89 -4.23 -23.97 -1.29
C ARG A 89 -4.64 -24.29 0.15
N GLY A 90 -5.93 -24.13 0.49
CA GLY A 90 -6.48 -24.51 1.80
C GLY A 90 -7.30 -23.41 2.49
N LEU A 91 -7.65 -23.62 3.76
CA LEU A 91 -8.53 -22.72 4.54
C LEU A 91 -8.00 -21.28 4.66
N LEU A 92 -6.67 -21.07 4.60
CA LEU A 92 -6.03 -19.76 4.58
C LEU A 92 -5.97 -19.14 3.17
N ALA A 93 -6.04 -19.95 2.11
CA ALA A 93 -6.06 -19.49 0.71
C ALA A 93 -7.39 -18.85 0.32
N SER A 94 -8.50 -19.30 0.91
CA SER A 94 -9.84 -18.71 0.75
C SER A 94 -10.01 -17.33 1.41
N TYR A 95 -9.06 -16.93 2.26
CA TYR A 95 -8.93 -15.57 2.80
C TYR A 95 -7.77 -14.80 2.14
N GLY A 96 -7.06 -15.45 1.21
CA GLY A 96 -5.67 -15.13 0.88
C GLY A 96 -5.48 -14.03 -0.14
N ASN A 97 -6.45 -13.65 -0.97
CA ASN A 97 -6.20 -12.67 -2.03
C ASN A 97 -6.23 -11.19 -1.60
N PHE A 98 -5.59 -10.86 -0.47
CA PHE A 98 -5.54 -9.48 0.02
C PHE A 98 -4.84 -8.54 -0.97
N LEU A 99 -3.80 -9.03 -1.66
CA LEU A 99 -3.09 -8.25 -2.69
C LEU A 99 -4.00 -7.94 -3.89
N GLY A 100 -4.78 -8.92 -4.36
CA GLY A 100 -5.80 -8.73 -5.39
C GLY A 100 -6.96 -7.85 -4.96
N PHE A 101 -7.37 -7.92 -3.70
CA PHE A 101 -8.37 -7.02 -3.13
C PHE A 101 -7.86 -5.57 -3.09
N LEU A 102 -6.68 -5.33 -2.52
CA LEU A 102 -6.07 -3.99 -2.45
C LEU A 102 -5.85 -3.42 -3.85
N TRP A 103 -5.27 -4.20 -4.75
CA TRP A 103 -5.03 -3.78 -6.13
C TRP A 103 -6.34 -3.52 -6.85
N GLY A 104 -7.26 -4.48 -6.90
CA GLY A 104 -8.54 -4.36 -7.62
C GLY A 104 -9.49 -3.28 -7.08
N THR A 105 -9.32 -2.85 -5.82
CA THR A 105 -10.19 -1.87 -5.16
C THR A 105 -9.62 -0.44 -5.14
N VAL A 106 -8.29 -0.27 -5.16
CA VAL A 106 -7.63 1.05 -5.08
C VAL A 106 -6.92 1.42 -6.37
N VAL A 107 -6.18 0.48 -6.94
CA VAL A 107 -5.26 0.74 -8.05
C VAL A 107 -5.89 0.37 -9.38
N GLY A 108 -6.67 -0.71 -9.45
CA GLY A 108 -7.31 -1.21 -10.67
C GLY A 108 -8.11 -0.16 -11.46
N PRO A 109 -8.92 0.71 -10.81
CA PRO A 109 -9.63 1.78 -11.50
C PRO A 109 -8.73 2.91 -12.04
N VAL A 110 -7.47 2.99 -11.60
CA VAL A 110 -6.55 4.11 -11.88
C VAL A 110 -5.10 3.63 -12.05
N SER A 111 -4.92 2.41 -12.59
CA SER A 111 -3.64 1.71 -12.57
C SER A 111 -2.56 2.53 -13.27
N PRO A 112 -1.43 2.81 -12.62
CA PRO A 112 -0.36 3.57 -13.26
C PRO A 112 0.38 2.74 -14.31
N TRP A 113 0.35 1.41 -14.27
CA TRP A 113 0.95 0.58 -15.32
C TRP A 113 0.02 0.50 -16.54
N VAL A 114 0.57 0.82 -17.73
CA VAL A 114 -0.21 0.98 -18.97
C VAL A 114 0.33 0.20 -20.15
N GLY A 115 1.39 -0.60 -20.00
CA GLY A 115 1.89 -1.40 -21.12
C GLY A 115 3.34 -1.82 -21.04
N LYS A 116 3.80 -2.42 -22.15
CA LYS A 116 5.20 -2.82 -22.36
C LYS A 116 5.60 -2.58 -23.81
N SER A 117 6.88 -2.30 -24.04
CA SER A 117 7.48 -2.33 -25.38
C SER A 117 8.51 -3.42 -25.50
N PHE A 118 8.69 -3.93 -26.72
CA PHE A 118 9.63 -4.99 -27.06
C PHE A 118 10.51 -4.56 -28.24
N HIS A 119 11.82 -4.58 -28.04
CA HIS A 119 12.79 -4.21 -29.07
C HIS A 119 13.74 -5.39 -29.35
N PRO A 120 13.92 -5.81 -30.62
CA PRO A 120 14.87 -6.86 -30.94
C PRO A 120 16.27 -6.53 -30.41
N VAL A 121 16.92 -7.49 -29.77
CA VAL A 121 18.27 -7.28 -29.20
C VAL A 121 19.32 -8.07 -29.98
N SER A 122 20.44 -7.41 -30.29
CA SER A 122 21.56 -8.07 -30.96
C SER A 122 22.29 -9.03 -30.02
N PRO A 123 22.94 -10.10 -30.52
CA PRO A 123 23.63 -11.08 -29.67
C PRO A 123 24.69 -10.48 -28.74
N GLY A 124 25.41 -9.45 -29.18
CA GLY A 124 26.42 -8.78 -28.35
C GLY A 124 25.82 -8.02 -27.16
N VAL A 125 24.71 -7.31 -27.39
CA VAL A 125 23.98 -6.61 -26.31
C VAL A 125 23.31 -7.61 -25.38
N LEU A 126 22.76 -8.69 -25.92
CA LEU A 126 22.14 -9.76 -25.14
C LEU A 126 23.15 -10.45 -24.22
N ALA A 127 24.35 -10.76 -24.71
CA ALA A 127 25.41 -11.34 -23.90
C ALA A 127 25.79 -10.41 -22.73
N ASN A 128 25.82 -9.09 -22.94
CA ASN A 128 26.08 -8.14 -21.85
C ASN A 128 24.98 -8.18 -20.78
N TYR A 129 23.70 -8.23 -21.15
CA TYR A 129 22.62 -8.28 -20.17
C TYR A 129 22.51 -9.62 -19.42
N THR A 130 22.96 -10.70 -20.03
CA THR A 130 22.76 -12.08 -19.53
C THR A 130 24.05 -12.75 -19.06
N ASP A 131 25.11 -11.96 -18.82
CA ASP A 131 26.44 -12.46 -18.42
C ASP A 131 26.98 -13.56 -19.36
N GLY A 132 26.67 -13.45 -20.65
CA GLY A 132 27.07 -14.39 -21.70
C GLY A 132 26.30 -15.71 -21.74
N PHE A 133 25.28 -15.87 -20.89
CA PHE A 133 24.44 -17.06 -20.87
C PHE A 133 23.63 -17.19 -22.16
N GLU A 134 22.95 -16.11 -22.57
CA GLU A 134 22.20 -16.08 -23.82
C GLU A 134 23.09 -15.63 -24.98
N ARG A 135 23.15 -16.45 -26.04
CA ARG A 135 24.01 -16.21 -27.21
C ARG A 135 23.22 -15.81 -28.48
N GLY A 136 21.93 -15.51 -28.34
CA GLY A 136 21.09 -15.05 -29.44
C GLY A 136 20.71 -16.13 -30.45
N GLN A 137 20.66 -17.40 -30.03
CA GLN A 137 20.23 -18.52 -30.89
C GLN A 137 18.73 -18.47 -31.21
N THR A 138 17.96 -17.84 -30.33
CA THR A 138 16.51 -17.62 -30.46
C THR A 138 16.25 -16.13 -30.58
N PRO A 139 15.31 -15.67 -31.42
CA PRO A 139 14.87 -14.28 -31.41
C PRO A 139 14.56 -13.82 -29.98
N THR A 140 15.26 -12.77 -29.56
CA THR A 140 15.23 -12.25 -28.20
C THR A 140 15.02 -10.75 -28.27
N TYR A 141 14.34 -10.22 -27.26
CA TYR A 141 13.93 -8.82 -27.21
C TYR A 141 14.33 -8.23 -25.87
N LEU A 142 14.80 -6.99 -25.88
CA LEU A 142 14.86 -6.16 -24.69
C LEU A 142 13.51 -5.46 -24.57
N GLY A 143 12.81 -5.72 -23.48
CA GLY A 143 11.56 -5.04 -23.20
C GLY A 143 11.59 -4.17 -21.96
N ILE A 144 10.60 -3.30 -21.84
CA ILE A 144 10.48 -2.32 -20.76
C ILE A 144 9.00 -2.11 -20.40
N ASN A 145 8.73 -1.75 -19.15
CA ASN A 145 7.39 -1.43 -18.66
C ASN A 145 7.10 0.07 -18.73
N HIS A 146 5.86 0.42 -19.07
CA HIS A 146 5.42 1.80 -19.20
C HIS A 146 4.36 2.17 -18.17
N PHE A 147 4.45 3.40 -17.66
CA PHE A 147 3.58 3.92 -16.63
C PHE A 147 3.05 5.32 -16.97
N GLU A 148 1.82 5.59 -16.59
CA GLU A 148 1.10 6.82 -16.89
C GLU A 148 0.64 7.55 -15.62
N LYS A 149 0.76 8.88 -15.69
CA LYS A 149 0.16 9.83 -14.76
C LYS A 149 -1.22 10.28 -15.26
N VAL A 150 -2.25 9.96 -14.51
CA VAL A 150 -3.62 10.44 -14.74
C VAL A 150 -3.80 11.77 -13.99
N GLU A 151 -3.89 12.87 -14.74
CA GLU A 151 -3.84 14.25 -14.19
C GLU A 151 -4.96 14.55 -13.19
N ASP A 152 -6.15 13.99 -13.40
CA ASP A 152 -7.33 14.21 -12.54
C ASP A 152 -7.49 13.18 -11.42
N SER A 153 -6.51 12.28 -11.24
CA SER A 153 -6.56 11.24 -10.20
C SER A 153 -5.44 11.40 -9.19
N ALA A 154 -5.78 11.93 -8.02
CA ALA A 154 -4.86 12.02 -6.89
C ALA A 154 -4.31 10.64 -6.46
N VAL A 155 -5.14 9.60 -6.56
CA VAL A 155 -4.74 8.22 -6.23
C VAL A 155 -3.72 7.68 -7.24
N ASN A 156 -3.90 7.94 -8.54
CA ASN A 156 -2.91 7.58 -9.55
C ASN A 156 -1.61 8.36 -9.37
N ALA A 157 -1.67 9.69 -9.25
CA ALA A 157 -0.48 10.52 -9.12
C ALA A 157 0.36 10.11 -7.90
N LEU A 158 -0.32 9.76 -6.79
CA LEU A 158 0.31 9.23 -5.59
C LEU A 158 0.90 7.84 -5.82
N SER A 159 0.14 6.91 -6.41
CA SER A 159 0.60 5.55 -6.73
C SER A 159 1.82 5.57 -7.65
N LEU A 160 1.80 6.42 -8.68
CA LEU A 160 2.92 6.60 -9.60
C LEU A 160 4.15 7.18 -8.90
N SER A 161 3.98 8.10 -7.96
CA SER A 161 5.09 8.64 -7.16
C SER A 161 5.73 7.54 -6.30
N ILE A 162 4.91 6.68 -5.70
CA ILE A 162 5.35 5.50 -4.94
C ILE A 162 6.11 4.52 -5.83
N LEU A 163 5.55 4.16 -6.99
CA LEU A 163 6.23 3.25 -7.93
C LEU A 163 7.50 3.88 -8.50
N THR A 164 7.49 5.19 -8.78
CA THR A 164 8.69 5.93 -9.23
C THR A 164 9.82 5.81 -8.22
N PHE A 165 9.50 6.02 -6.95
CA PHE A 165 10.46 5.86 -5.87
C PHE A 165 10.92 4.39 -5.74
N TRP A 166 9.99 3.43 -5.65
CA TRP A 166 10.31 2.03 -5.33
C TRP A 166 10.96 1.27 -6.48
N MET A 167 10.50 1.49 -7.71
CA MET A 167 10.97 0.80 -8.93
C MET A 167 11.94 1.65 -9.75
N HIS A 168 12.34 2.83 -9.25
CA HIS A 168 13.24 3.77 -9.93
C HIS A 168 12.76 4.15 -11.34
N LEU A 169 11.46 4.47 -11.48
CA LEU A 169 10.90 4.82 -12.78
C LEU A 169 11.55 6.09 -13.33
N LYS A 170 11.91 6.06 -14.62
CA LYS A 170 12.53 7.18 -15.34
C LYS A 170 11.48 7.93 -16.14
N ASP A 171 11.70 9.22 -16.38
CA ASP A 171 10.85 9.95 -17.32
C ASP A 171 11.00 9.35 -18.73
N ALA A 172 9.85 9.09 -19.36
CA ALA A 172 9.83 8.63 -20.73
C ALA A 172 10.32 9.76 -21.67
N PRO A 173 10.99 9.43 -22.79
CA PRO A 173 11.31 10.42 -23.81
C PRO A 173 10.05 11.15 -24.28
N GLN A 174 10.12 12.46 -24.48
CA GLN A 174 8.96 13.26 -24.90
C GLN A 174 8.32 12.73 -26.19
N GLU A 175 9.12 12.20 -27.11
CA GLU A 175 8.63 11.56 -28.35
C GLU A 175 7.78 10.32 -28.06
N GLU A 176 8.19 9.49 -27.11
CA GLU A 176 7.42 8.31 -26.69
C GLU A 176 6.16 8.70 -25.91
N THR A 177 6.26 9.68 -25.01
CA THR A 177 5.08 10.23 -24.33
C THR A 177 4.07 10.79 -25.32
N ASP A 178 4.56 11.54 -26.31
CA ASP A 178 3.71 12.06 -27.38
C ASP A 178 3.12 10.93 -28.21
N ARG A 179 3.86 9.84 -28.47
CA ARG A 179 3.45 8.77 -29.39
C ARG A 179 2.53 7.72 -28.76
N TYR A 180 2.78 7.35 -27.51
CA TYR A 180 2.17 6.22 -26.82
C TYR A 180 1.41 6.63 -25.55
N GLY A 181 1.61 7.85 -25.04
CA GLY A 181 0.83 8.40 -23.94
C GLY A 181 1.38 8.12 -22.53
N HIS A 182 2.40 7.26 -22.37
CA HIS A 182 3.04 7.00 -21.07
C HIS A 182 4.00 8.11 -20.65
N ASN A 183 4.18 8.29 -19.33
CA ASN A 183 5.03 9.33 -18.76
C ASN A 183 6.33 8.81 -18.15
N LYS A 184 6.34 7.53 -17.80
CA LYS A 184 7.41 6.90 -17.04
C LYS A 184 7.75 5.53 -17.59
N ASP A 185 9.03 5.20 -17.57
CA ASP A 185 9.57 3.91 -17.93
C ASP A 185 10.13 3.19 -16.71
N GLY A 186 9.90 1.88 -16.62
CA GLY A 186 10.30 1.07 -15.47
C GLY A 186 11.29 -0.03 -15.80
N ALA A 187 11.09 -1.18 -15.16
CA ALA A 187 12.02 -2.30 -15.21
C ALA A 187 12.16 -2.88 -16.62
N PHE A 188 13.41 -3.12 -16.99
CA PHE A 188 13.76 -3.85 -18.20
C PHE A 188 13.57 -5.36 -18.01
N PHE A 189 13.38 -6.09 -19.10
CA PHE A 189 13.36 -7.55 -19.10
C PHE A 189 13.91 -8.10 -20.41
N ILE A 190 14.44 -9.32 -20.35
CA ILE A 190 14.83 -10.08 -21.55
C ILE A 190 13.68 -11.01 -21.91
N ALA A 191 13.13 -10.85 -23.11
CA ALA A 191 12.00 -11.62 -23.57
C ALA A 191 12.36 -12.59 -24.69
N ARG A 192 11.96 -13.86 -24.57
CA ARG A 192 12.19 -14.89 -25.59
C ARG A 192 11.24 -16.08 -25.44
N ARG A 193 11.19 -16.94 -26.46
CA ARG A 193 10.59 -18.28 -26.31
C ARG A 193 11.42 -19.13 -25.34
N ALA A 194 10.74 -19.76 -24.40
CA ALA A 194 11.32 -20.64 -23.39
C ALA A 194 10.27 -21.64 -22.87
N GLN A 195 10.71 -22.68 -22.18
CA GLN A 195 9.78 -23.48 -21.36
C GLN A 195 9.25 -22.64 -20.20
N SER A 196 8.00 -22.86 -19.83
CA SER A 196 7.40 -22.23 -18.65
C SER A 196 8.19 -22.61 -17.39
N VAL A 197 8.40 -21.63 -16.51
CA VAL A 197 8.96 -21.83 -15.17
C VAL A 197 7.89 -22.13 -14.14
N TYR A 198 6.61 -21.99 -14.51
CA TYR A 198 5.49 -22.31 -13.64
C TYR A 198 5.29 -23.82 -13.56
N ARG A 199 5.41 -24.40 -12.37
CA ARG A 199 5.44 -25.87 -12.17
C ARG A 199 4.21 -26.62 -12.71
N GLU A 200 3.05 -25.97 -12.76
CA GLU A 200 1.81 -26.59 -13.25
C GLU A 200 1.71 -26.54 -14.79
N SER A 201 2.66 -25.88 -15.46
CA SER A 201 2.68 -25.65 -16.90
C SER A 201 3.98 -26.18 -17.51
N LYS A 202 3.87 -27.12 -18.46
CA LYS A 202 5.02 -27.70 -19.19
C LYS A 202 5.11 -27.24 -20.64
N ARG A 203 4.38 -26.19 -20.97
CA ARG A 203 4.34 -25.66 -22.34
C ARG A 203 5.49 -24.69 -22.57
N GLU A 204 5.81 -24.53 -23.84
CA GLU A 204 6.58 -23.37 -24.25
C GLU A 204 5.72 -22.11 -24.14
N VAL A 205 6.34 -21.02 -23.73
CA VAL A 205 5.75 -19.69 -23.54
C VAL A 205 6.70 -18.64 -24.08
N PHE A 206 6.23 -17.41 -24.18
CA PHE A 206 7.10 -16.27 -24.40
C PHE A 206 7.42 -15.65 -23.04
N GLN A 207 8.59 -15.98 -22.51
CA GLN A 207 9.03 -15.62 -21.16
C GLN A 207 9.66 -14.23 -21.16
N LEU A 208 9.33 -13.41 -20.16
CA LEU A 208 9.90 -12.09 -19.89
C LEU A 208 10.66 -12.18 -18.56
N ASN A 209 11.98 -12.25 -18.62
CA ASN A 209 12.83 -12.45 -17.45
C ASN A 209 13.47 -11.12 -17.00
N TYR A 210 13.10 -10.68 -15.79
CA TYR A 210 13.56 -9.44 -15.16
C TYR A 210 14.76 -9.64 -14.25
N ARG A 211 15.15 -10.89 -14.01
CA ARG A 211 16.04 -11.28 -12.92
C ARG A 211 17.52 -11.14 -13.26
N TRP A 212 17.83 -10.93 -14.54
CA TRP A 212 19.20 -10.74 -15.00
C TRP A 212 19.87 -9.57 -14.29
N HIS A 213 21.05 -9.82 -13.70
CA HIS A 213 21.74 -8.86 -12.85
C HIS A 213 22.02 -7.54 -13.58
N ASN A 214 22.48 -7.61 -14.83
CA ASN A 214 22.89 -6.45 -15.60
C ASN A 214 21.72 -5.63 -16.15
N LEU A 215 20.47 -6.05 -15.92
CA LEU A 215 19.30 -5.18 -16.14
C LEU A 215 19.18 -4.09 -15.07
N GLY A 216 19.84 -4.26 -13.92
CA GLY A 216 19.82 -3.28 -12.83
C GLY A 216 18.47 -3.18 -12.11
N ASN A 217 17.61 -4.18 -12.25
CA ASN A 217 16.31 -4.21 -11.61
C ASN A 217 16.43 -4.40 -10.09
N LEU A 218 15.65 -3.64 -9.34
CA LEU A 218 15.52 -3.77 -7.89
C LEU A 218 14.30 -4.65 -7.53
N PRO A 219 14.26 -5.21 -6.31
CA PRO A 219 13.04 -5.78 -5.74
C PRO A 219 11.83 -4.83 -5.90
N PRO A 220 10.66 -5.31 -6.35
CA PRO A 220 10.29 -6.72 -6.52
C PRO A 220 10.67 -7.29 -7.91
N ASN A 221 11.01 -6.45 -8.89
CA ASN A 221 11.23 -6.85 -10.28
C ASN A 221 12.35 -7.89 -10.43
N SER A 222 13.39 -7.82 -9.60
CA SER A 222 14.50 -8.79 -9.62
C SER A 222 14.09 -10.24 -9.30
N TYR A 223 12.86 -10.47 -8.84
CA TYR A 223 12.32 -11.80 -8.54
C TYR A 223 11.24 -12.26 -9.52
N LEU A 224 10.95 -11.43 -10.53
CA LEU A 224 9.79 -11.59 -11.38
C LEU A 224 10.17 -12.24 -12.72
N ILE A 225 9.31 -13.17 -13.15
CA ILE A 225 9.26 -13.67 -14.52
C ILE A 225 7.80 -13.59 -14.97
N ASP A 226 7.54 -12.92 -16.08
CA ASP A 226 6.23 -12.99 -16.72
C ASP A 226 6.27 -14.03 -17.85
N GLU A 227 5.12 -14.60 -18.18
CA GLU A 227 4.99 -15.49 -19.32
C GLU A 227 3.79 -15.07 -20.15
N LEU A 228 3.96 -15.02 -21.48
CA LEU A 228 2.93 -14.62 -22.42
C LEU A 228 2.52 -15.76 -23.35
N VAL A 229 1.24 -15.74 -23.71
CA VAL A 229 0.66 -16.47 -24.83
C VAL A 229 -0.23 -15.53 -25.63
N GLN A 230 -0.40 -15.80 -26.92
CA GLN A 230 -1.30 -15.08 -27.80
C GLN A 230 -2.67 -15.76 -27.82
N ILE A 231 -3.73 -15.00 -27.52
CA ILE A 231 -5.11 -15.53 -27.46
C ILE A 231 -5.93 -15.19 -28.70
N THR A 232 -5.56 -14.09 -29.36
CA THR A 232 -6.02 -13.70 -30.69
C THR A 232 -4.98 -12.79 -31.34
N ASP A 233 -5.11 -12.51 -32.63
CA ASP A 233 -4.16 -11.65 -33.36
C ASP A 233 -4.06 -10.28 -32.69
N GLY A 234 -2.84 -9.90 -32.27
CA GLY A 234 -2.57 -8.65 -31.57
C GLY A 234 -2.96 -8.57 -30.09
N VAL A 235 -3.45 -9.68 -29.48
CA VAL A 235 -3.79 -9.72 -28.05
C VAL A 235 -3.06 -10.87 -27.34
N TYR A 236 -2.29 -10.50 -26.33
CA TYR A 236 -1.45 -11.41 -25.57
C TYR A 236 -1.90 -11.46 -24.11
N LEU A 237 -2.13 -12.67 -23.62
CA LEU A 237 -2.46 -12.93 -22.23
C LEU A 237 -1.17 -13.30 -21.49
N GLY A 238 -0.89 -12.55 -20.42
CA GLY A 238 0.25 -12.74 -19.56
C GLY A 238 -0.12 -13.28 -18.19
N GLN A 239 0.75 -14.12 -17.63
CA GLN A 239 0.75 -14.48 -16.22
C GLN A 239 1.98 -13.91 -15.51
N LEU A 240 1.79 -13.53 -14.24
CA LEU A 240 2.79 -12.92 -13.38
C LEU A 240 3.35 -13.98 -12.44
N LEU A 241 4.65 -14.28 -12.50
CA LEU A 241 5.29 -15.27 -11.63
C LEU A 241 6.36 -14.64 -10.76
N TYR A 242 6.43 -15.04 -9.50
CA TYR A 242 7.40 -14.52 -8.53
C TYR A 242 8.15 -15.65 -7.85
N ALA A 243 9.48 -15.53 -7.80
CA ALA A 243 10.31 -16.47 -7.06
C ALA A 243 10.02 -16.35 -5.56
N THR A 244 9.87 -17.47 -4.86
CA THR A 244 9.68 -17.48 -3.40
C THR A 244 10.89 -18.05 -2.65
N LYS A 245 11.88 -18.58 -3.38
CA LYS A 245 13.17 -19.03 -2.86
C LYS A 245 14.34 -18.25 -3.46
N HIS A 246 15.50 -18.36 -2.82
CA HIS A 246 16.74 -17.66 -3.17
C HIS A 246 16.60 -16.12 -3.21
N LEU A 247 15.71 -15.55 -2.39
CA LEU A 247 15.42 -14.11 -2.37
C LEU A 247 16.62 -13.25 -1.96
N LEU A 248 17.53 -13.76 -1.14
CA LEU A 248 18.71 -13.01 -0.69
C LEU A 248 19.93 -13.18 -1.63
N GLY A 249 19.82 -14.09 -2.61
CA GLY A 249 20.88 -14.39 -3.57
C GLY A 249 20.71 -13.67 -4.89
N ARG A 250 21.77 -13.63 -5.70
CA ARG A 250 21.66 -13.22 -7.11
C ARG A 250 20.96 -14.32 -7.90
N PHE A 251 20.23 -13.93 -8.94
CA PHE A 251 19.68 -14.89 -9.90
C PHE A 251 20.83 -15.63 -10.60
N ASP A 252 20.80 -16.95 -10.50
CA ASP A 252 21.68 -17.87 -11.22
C ASP A 252 20.84 -18.63 -12.27
N PRO A 253 21.07 -18.40 -13.57
CA PRO A 253 20.36 -19.09 -14.64
C PRO A 253 20.73 -20.58 -14.75
N ASN A 254 21.78 -21.04 -14.06
CA ASN A 254 22.17 -22.46 -14.04
C ASN A 254 21.32 -23.28 -13.06
N TYR A 255 20.60 -22.64 -12.13
CA TYR A 255 19.66 -23.34 -11.28
C TYR A 255 18.39 -23.71 -12.06
N PRO A 256 17.87 -24.93 -11.87
CA PRO A 256 16.58 -25.29 -12.45
C PRO A 256 15.49 -24.39 -11.87
N SER A 257 14.48 -24.08 -12.70
CA SER A 257 13.38 -23.17 -12.34
C SER A 257 12.68 -23.54 -11.03
N GLU A 258 12.60 -24.83 -10.74
CA GLU A 258 11.97 -25.44 -9.58
C GLU A 258 12.64 -25.03 -8.26
N GLU A 259 13.94 -24.73 -8.28
CA GLU A 259 14.67 -24.27 -7.09
C GLU A 259 14.22 -22.89 -6.64
N TYR A 260 13.71 -22.06 -7.56
CA TYR A 260 13.18 -20.74 -7.24
C TYR A 260 11.74 -20.75 -6.73
N ASP A 261 11.03 -21.87 -6.88
CA ASP A 261 9.65 -22.09 -6.43
C ASP A 261 8.73 -20.93 -6.81
N TYR A 262 8.60 -20.71 -8.13
CA TYR A 262 7.78 -19.63 -8.66
C TYR A 262 6.31 -19.86 -8.34
N GLN A 263 5.69 -18.85 -7.73
CA GLN A 263 4.23 -18.81 -7.53
C GLN A 263 3.58 -17.81 -8.48
N HIS A 264 2.33 -18.07 -8.82
CA HIS A 264 1.52 -17.28 -9.74
C HIS A 264 0.71 -16.20 -9.02
N PHE A 265 1.00 -14.93 -9.35
CA PHE A 265 0.46 -13.74 -8.69
C PHE A 265 -0.58 -12.99 -9.52
N GLY A 266 -1.01 -13.52 -10.66
CA GLY A 266 -2.11 -12.93 -11.41
C GLY A 266 -1.89 -12.88 -12.91
N TYR A 267 -2.76 -12.14 -13.58
CA TYR A 267 -2.80 -12.04 -15.03
C TYR A 267 -2.84 -10.59 -15.51
N PHE A 268 -2.29 -10.38 -16.70
CA PHE A 268 -2.38 -9.11 -17.43
C PHE A 268 -2.65 -9.38 -18.90
N LEU A 269 -3.11 -8.37 -19.61
CA LEU A 269 -3.35 -8.39 -21.04
C LEU A 269 -2.46 -7.34 -21.70
N LEU A 270 -1.92 -7.67 -22.87
CA LEU A 270 -1.23 -6.75 -23.77
C LEU A 270 -1.96 -6.70 -25.11
N MET A 271 -2.11 -5.50 -25.66
CA MET A 271 -2.79 -5.26 -26.92
C MET A 271 -1.89 -4.41 -27.82
N ASP A 272 -1.66 -4.85 -29.06
CA ASP A 272 -0.89 -4.07 -30.03
C ASP A 272 -1.67 -2.87 -30.59
N ASP A 273 -1.00 -2.05 -31.40
CA ASP A 273 -1.56 -0.84 -32.02
C ASP A 273 -2.83 -1.10 -32.85
N THR A 274 -3.04 -2.33 -33.32
CA THR A 274 -4.23 -2.66 -34.12
C THR A 274 -5.51 -2.73 -33.29
N TRP A 275 -5.38 -2.86 -31.96
CA TRP A 275 -6.46 -2.88 -30.98
C TRP A 275 -6.66 -1.55 -30.27
N ALA A 276 -5.79 -0.55 -30.47
CA ALA A 276 -5.78 0.72 -29.75
C ALA A 276 -7.16 1.40 -29.64
N SER A 277 -7.96 1.40 -30.72
CA SER A 277 -9.31 1.98 -30.70
C SER A 277 -10.26 1.23 -29.77
N GLU A 278 -10.19 -0.09 -29.76
CA GLU A 278 -11.06 -0.93 -28.93
C GLU A 278 -10.60 -0.92 -27.47
N THR A 279 -9.29 -0.96 -27.24
CA THR A 279 -8.66 -0.79 -25.93
C THR A 279 -9.18 0.47 -25.23
N ARG A 280 -9.19 1.61 -25.92
CA ARG A 280 -9.64 2.89 -25.34
C ARG A 280 -11.15 2.95 -25.12
N ARG A 281 -11.94 2.32 -26.00
CA ARG A 281 -13.40 2.22 -25.81
C ARG A 281 -13.73 1.45 -24.55
N VAL A 282 -13.04 0.34 -24.31
CA VAL A 282 -13.30 -0.56 -23.19
C VAL A 282 -12.62 -0.08 -21.91
N PHE A 283 -11.41 0.47 -21.99
CA PHE A 283 -10.57 0.94 -20.89
C PHE A 283 -10.19 2.42 -21.08
N PRO A 284 -11.11 3.35 -20.76
CA PRO A 284 -10.92 4.78 -21.04
C PRO A 284 -9.78 5.45 -20.25
N ASN A 285 -9.19 4.74 -19.29
CA ASN A 285 -8.08 5.24 -18.47
C ASN A 285 -6.72 5.18 -19.16
N ILE A 286 -6.61 4.50 -20.31
CA ILE A 286 -5.38 4.45 -21.12
C ILE A 286 -5.43 5.61 -22.11
N LYS A 287 -4.52 6.60 -21.97
CA LYS A 287 -4.55 7.81 -22.82
C LYS A 287 -4.16 7.56 -24.29
N PRO A 288 -4.66 8.38 -25.22
CA PRO A 288 -4.23 8.32 -26.62
C PRO A 288 -2.91 9.06 -26.83
N GLY A 289 -1.99 8.44 -27.58
CA GLY A 289 -0.85 9.13 -28.20
C GLY A 289 -1.19 9.78 -29.56
N ARG A 290 -0.27 10.62 -30.07
CA ARG A 290 -0.41 11.50 -31.24
C ARG A 290 -0.66 10.76 -32.57
N ILE A 291 -0.20 9.52 -32.72
CA ILE A 291 -0.37 8.76 -33.99
C ILE A 291 -1.80 8.21 -34.15
N THR A 292 -2.65 8.27 -33.13
CA THR A 292 -3.96 7.58 -33.14
C THR A 292 -5.13 8.43 -32.59
N SER A 293 -5.00 9.76 -32.55
CA SER A 293 -6.10 10.66 -32.15
C SER A 293 -6.81 11.27 -33.35
N PRO A 294 -8.15 11.15 -33.52
CA PRO A 294 -8.92 12.13 -34.27
C PRO A 294 -9.01 13.42 -33.45
N THR A 295 -8.51 14.50 -34.03
CA THR A 295 -8.72 15.94 -33.77
C THR A 295 -9.30 16.34 -32.39
N ARG A 296 -8.46 17.00 -31.58
CA ARG A 296 -8.83 17.76 -30.36
C ARG A 296 -9.88 18.84 -30.69
N MET A 297 -11.05 18.80 -30.05
CA MET A 297 -11.85 20.01 -29.82
C MET A 297 -11.36 20.73 -28.58
N ALA A 298 -11.13 22.03 -28.74
CA ALA A 298 -10.68 22.95 -27.70
C ALA A 298 -11.75 23.14 -26.61
N ILE A 299 -11.33 23.09 -25.34
CA ILE A 299 -12.11 23.62 -24.22
C ILE A 299 -11.42 24.90 -23.74
N VAL A 300 -12.23 25.95 -23.73
CA VAL A 300 -11.92 27.32 -23.36
C VAL A 300 -11.71 27.42 -21.84
N ALA A 301 -10.59 28.05 -21.46
CA ALA A 301 -10.31 28.45 -20.10
C ALA A 301 -11.07 29.72 -19.72
N GLY A 302 -11.57 29.77 -18.47
CA GLY A 302 -11.87 31.03 -17.79
C GLY A 302 -13.03 30.93 -16.81
N GLN A 303 -12.73 30.91 -15.51
CA GLN A 303 -13.04 32.04 -14.61
C GLN A 303 -12.63 31.76 -13.13
N PRO A 304 -12.48 32.83 -12.31
CA PRO A 304 -11.50 32.87 -11.22
C PRO A 304 -11.98 32.31 -9.88
N ARG A 305 -11.02 31.84 -9.08
CA ARG A 305 -11.19 31.51 -7.66
C ARG A 305 -11.58 32.75 -6.86
N SER A 306 -12.75 32.67 -6.24
CA SER A 306 -13.29 33.61 -5.27
C SER A 306 -12.41 33.71 -4.00
N THR A 307 -12.41 34.92 -3.46
CA THR A 307 -11.61 35.51 -2.39
C THR A 307 -11.70 34.82 -1.02
N ARG A 308 -10.55 34.74 -0.34
CA ARG A 308 -10.40 34.55 1.11
C ARG A 308 -11.38 35.44 1.88
N GLN A 309 -12.22 34.83 2.71
CA GLN A 309 -12.90 35.52 3.80
C GLN A 309 -12.02 35.55 5.05
N ALA A 310 -12.17 36.63 5.80
CA ALA A 310 -11.29 37.07 6.87
C ALA A 310 -11.41 36.25 8.17
N VAL A 311 -10.28 36.27 8.86
CA VAL A 311 -9.93 35.77 10.19
C VAL A 311 -11.07 35.86 11.20
N ALA A 312 -11.57 34.70 11.65
CA ALA A 312 -12.08 34.55 13.00
C ALA A 312 -10.86 34.36 13.92
N ILE A 313 -10.75 35.14 14.98
CA ILE A 313 -9.71 34.93 15.99
C ILE A 313 -9.98 33.55 16.61
N SER A 314 -9.16 32.56 16.24
CA SER A 314 -9.24 31.23 16.81
C SER A 314 -9.07 31.33 18.34
N PRO A 315 -9.95 30.71 19.15
CA PRO A 315 -9.85 30.73 20.61
C PRO A 315 -8.44 30.35 21.09
N PRO A 316 -7.95 30.90 22.24
CA PRO A 316 -6.59 30.63 22.76
C PRO A 316 -6.21 29.14 22.85
N LYS A 317 -7.21 28.27 23.04
CA LYS A 317 -7.08 26.80 23.01
C LYS A 317 -6.35 26.29 21.77
N PHE A 318 -6.63 26.85 20.59
CA PHE A 318 -6.14 26.31 19.32
C PHE A 318 -4.72 26.77 18.95
N THR A 319 -4.19 27.76 19.65
CA THR A 319 -2.93 28.43 19.31
C THR A 319 -1.86 28.33 20.40
N THR A 320 -2.24 27.90 21.62
CA THR A 320 -1.35 27.89 22.78
C THR A 320 -0.81 26.48 23.05
N PHE A 321 0.51 26.31 22.94
CA PHE A 321 1.17 25.08 23.34
C PHE A 321 1.16 24.90 24.86
N THR A 322 1.03 23.66 25.31
CA THR A 322 1.23 23.23 26.69
C THR A 322 2.55 22.48 26.78
N PHE A 323 3.54 23.07 27.45
CA PHE A 323 4.86 22.49 27.64
C PHE A 323 5.16 22.25 29.11
N ALA A 324 5.96 21.22 29.39
CA ALA A 324 6.49 20.95 30.72
C ALA A 324 7.45 22.05 31.17
N ASP A 325 7.35 22.44 32.44
CA ASP A 325 8.25 23.37 33.10
C ASP A 325 8.73 22.79 34.45
N PRO A 326 10.03 22.48 34.61
CA PRO A 326 11.08 22.57 33.59
C PRO A 326 10.84 21.59 32.42
N ALA A 327 11.50 21.84 31.29
CA ALA A 327 11.43 20.95 30.14
C ALA A 327 11.87 19.52 30.51
N ASP A 328 11.17 18.52 29.97
CA ASP A 328 11.30 17.12 30.37
C ASP A 328 11.60 16.25 29.15
N GLY A 329 12.82 15.71 29.04
CA GLY A 329 13.27 14.94 27.89
C GLY A 329 14.37 15.63 27.08
N ASN A 330 14.63 15.15 25.86
CA ASN A 330 15.71 15.67 25.01
C ASN A 330 15.24 16.88 24.18
N CYS A 331 15.34 18.08 24.78
CA CYS A 331 14.81 19.31 24.18
C CYS A 331 15.91 20.20 23.55
N SER A 332 15.53 20.95 22.52
CA SER A 332 16.36 21.92 21.80
C SER A 332 15.64 23.27 21.70
N ASP A 333 16.18 24.31 22.37
CA ASP A 333 15.60 25.66 22.30
C ASP A 333 15.61 26.25 20.88
N GLY A 334 16.60 25.86 20.06
CA GLY A 334 16.68 26.26 18.65
C GLY A 334 15.52 25.70 17.83
N THR A 335 15.25 24.40 17.95
CA THR A 335 14.15 23.74 17.25
C THR A 335 12.80 24.26 17.73
N LEU A 336 12.66 24.58 19.02
CA LEU A 336 11.46 25.23 19.55
C LEU A 336 11.24 26.63 18.97
N ALA A 337 12.32 27.40 18.78
CA ALA A 337 12.23 28.72 18.15
C ALA A 337 11.75 28.62 16.68
N GLU A 338 12.23 27.63 15.94
CA GLU A 338 11.75 27.34 14.58
C GLU A 338 10.26 26.97 14.56
N ILE A 339 9.82 26.08 15.45
CA ILE A 339 8.40 25.72 15.57
C ILE A 339 7.53 26.96 15.86
N ARG A 340 8.01 27.86 16.72
CA ARG A 340 7.31 29.12 17.04
C ARG A 340 7.25 30.06 15.83
N GLU A 341 8.28 30.07 14.99
CA GLU A 341 8.28 30.82 13.74
C GLU A 341 7.28 30.22 12.74
N ASP A 342 7.30 28.90 12.56
CA ASP A 342 6.34 28.21 11.69
C ASP A 342 4.90 28.47 12.17
N MET A 343 4.65 28.44 13.48
CA MET A 343 3.34 28.71 14.07
C MET A 343 2.79 30.10 13.71
N LYS A 344 3.64 31.11 13.46
CA LYS A 344 3.17 32.45 13.01
C LYS A 344 2.48 32.41 11.65
N GLN A 345 2.76 31.39 10.84
CA GLN A 345 2.16 31.21 9.51
C GLN A 345 0.89 30.37 9.52
N HIS A 346 0.51 29.82 10.68
CA HIS A 346 -0.59 28.87 10.81
C HIS A 346 -1.66 29.38 11.77
N GLU A 347 -2.92 29.10 11.44
CA GLU A 347 -4.05 29.56 12.26
C GLU A 347 -4.16 28.79 13.59
N THR A 348 -3.85 27.50 13.58
CA THR A 348 -3.91 26.62 14.75
C THR A 348 -2.71 25.68 14.79
N ILE A 349 -2.46 25.08 15.96
CA ILE A 349 -1.44 24.03 16.12
C ILE A 349 -1.73 22.85 15.18
N LEU A 350 -3.01 22.55 14.92
CA LEU A 350 -3.37 21.45 14.03
C LEU A 350 -3.09 21.75 12.56
N ASP A 351 -3.20 23.02 12.14
CA ASP A 351 -2.77 23.47 10.81
C ASP A 351 -1.26 23.31 10.63
N LEU A 352 -0.48 23.66 11.66
CA LEU A 352 0.96 23.44 11.67
C LEU A 352 1.31 21.94 11.54
N LEU A 353 0.68 21.09 12.35
CA LEU A 353 0.89 19.65 12.31
C LEU A 353 0.45 19.03 10.98
N LYS A 354 -0.58 19.58 10.34
CA LYS A 354 -0.96 19.20 8.99
C LYS A 354 0.12 19.55 7.98
N THR A 355 0.71 20.74 8.05
CA THR A 355 1.83 21.12 7.18
C THR A 355 3.02 20.17 7.36
N TYR A 356 3.36 19.81 8.60
CA TYR A 356 4.40 18.81 8.85
C TYR A 356 4.05 17.44 8.28
N SER A 357 2.80 16.99 8.48
CA SER A 357 2.31 15.74 7.88
C SER A 357 2.43 15.77 6.36
N ASP A 358 1.90 16.80 5.70
CA ASP A 358 1.95 16.96 4.23
C ASP A 358 3.38 17.00 3.69
N GLN A 359 4.33 17.59 4.43
CA GLN A 359 5.76 17.60 4.07
C GLN A 359 6.37 16.20 4.17
N LEU A 360 6.14 15.51 5.30
CA LEU A 360 6.58 14.12 5.50
C LEU A 360 5.92 13.14 4.54
N MET A 361 4.78 13.51 3.94
CA MET A 361 4.16 12.72 2.87
C MET A 361 4.80 12.92 1.51
N LYS A 362 5.52 14.02 1.29
CA LYS A 362 6.21 14.32 0.02
C LYS A 362 7.68 13.96 0.07
N ASP A 363 8.29 14.07 1.25
CA ASP A 363 9.69 13.76 1.51
C ASP A 363 9.77 12.45 2.31
N PHE A 364 10.26 11.40 1.64
CA PHE A 364 10.38 10.08 2.25
C PHE A 364 11.72 9.89 3.00
N ASP A 365 12.53 10.94 3.17
CA ASP A 365 13.74 10.89 4.00
C ASP A 365 13.36 10.81 5.49
N ASN A 366 13.81 9.74 6.14
CA ASN A 366 13.65 9.54 7.59
C ASN A 366 14.37 10.61 8.44
N ARG A 367 15.17 11.50 7.83
CA ARG A 367 15.90 12.61 8.46
C ARG A 367 15.27 13.98 8.23
N SER A 368 14.04 14.04 7.73
CA SER A 368 13.33 15.29 7.51
C SER A 368 13.27 16.17 8.77
N ASP A 369 13.47 17.48 8.61
CA ASP A 369 13.37 18.47 9.70
C ASP A 369 12.01 18.41 10.41
N SER A 370 10.94 18.02 9.69
CA SER A 370 9.61 17.87 10.27
C SER A 370 9.54 16.76 11.31
N PHE A 371 10.36 15.70 11.20
CA PHE A 371 10.48 14.69 12.26
C PHE A 371 11.18 15.27 13.51
N LEU A 372 12.22 16.08 13.33
CA LEU A 372 12.90 16.75 14.45
C LEU A 372 11.93 17.68 15.19
N LYS A 373 11.07 18.40 14.45
CA LYS A 373 10.05 19.30 15.02
C LYS A 373 8.96 18.52 15.76
N LEU A 374 8.51 17.38 15.24
CA LEU A 374 7.57 16.49 15.95
C LEU A 374 8.18 15.89 17.21
N HIS A 375 9.46 15.50 17.16
CA HIS A 375 10.20 15.01 18.31
C HIS A 375 10.36 16.09 19.38
N GLU A 376 10.68 17.33 19.01
CA GLU A 376 10.77 18.47 19.94
C GLU A 376 9.41 18.77 20.59
N LEU A 377 8.33 18.80 19.82
CA LEU A 377 6.98 18.97 20.36
C LEU A 377 6.62 17.86 21.36
N PHE A 378 6.98 16.63 21.05
CA PHE A 378 6.76 15.50 21.95
C PHE A 378 7.57 15.66 23.24
N ASN A 379 8.87 15.95 23.15
CA ASN A 379 9.71 16.12 24.35
C ASN A 379 9.28 17.33 25.19
N ARG A 380 8.80 18.41 24.60
CA ARG A 380 8.29 19.55 25.37
C ARG A 380 6.91 19.28 26.00
N GLY A 381 6.10 18.40 25.43
CA GLY A 381 4.75 18.11 25.92
C GLY A 381 4.74 17.58 27.36
N VAL A 382 3.62 17.75 28.06
CA VAL A 382 3.45 17.27 29.43
C VAL A 382 2.99 15.81 29.41
N GLY A 383 3.70 14.89 30.04
CA GLY A 383 3.19 13.52 30.25
C GLY A 383 2.04 13.53 31.25
N PRO A 384 0.77 13.34 30.83
CA PRO A 384 -0.36 13.46 31.75
C PRO A 384 -0.33 12.35 32.81
N GLU A 385 -0.77 12.67 34.02
CA GLU A 385 -0.96 11.68 35.09
C GLU A 385 -2.20 10.83 34.85
N GLU A 386 -3.26 11.47 34.31
CA GLU A 386 -4.55 10.85 34.03
C GLU A 386 -5.07 11.25 32.65
N VAL A 387 -5.68 10.28 31.97
CA VAL A 387 -6.43 10.48 30.73
C VAL A 387 -7.69 9.63 30.83
N SER A 388 -8.86 10.23 30.59
CA SER A 388 -10.14 9.54 30.73
C SER A 388 -11.10 9.89 29.60
N GLY A 389 -11.92 8.94 29.18
CA GLY A 389 -12.93 9.11 28.15
C GLY A 389 -12.44 8.74 26.76
N PHE A 390 -13.16 9.19 25.74
CA PHE A 390 -12.86 8.92 24.33
C PHE A 390 -12.17 10.10 23.66
N PHE A 391 -11.10 9.82 22.93
CA PHE A 391 -10.39 10.79 22.10
C PHE A 391 -10.31 10.32 20.65
N ARG A 392 -10.55 11.26 19.73
CA ARG A 392 -10.47 11.05 18.29
C ARG A 392 -9.02 10.88 17.86
N GLY A 393 -8.76 9.85 17.07
CA GLY A 393 -7.43 9.54 16.54
C GLY A 393 -7.16 10.25 15.21
N ALA A 394 -5.90 10.59 14.96
CA ALA A 394 -5.40 10.89 13.62
C ALA A 394 -3.93 10.48 13.53
N VAL A 395 -3.49 9.99 12.38
CA VAL A 395 -2.06 9.72 12.16
C VAL A 395 -1.39 10.95 11.54
N ILE A 396 -0.26 11.38 12.09
CA ILE A 396 0.56 12.44 11.49
C ILE A 396 1.48 11.84 10.43
N SER A 397 2.24 10.81 10.80
CA SER A 397 3.21 10.14 9.93
C SER A 397 3.67 8.83 10.56
N PHE A 398 4.08 7.87 9.73
CA PHE A 398 4.93 6.75 10.18
C PHE A 398 6.41 7.13 10.00
N HIS A 399 7.32 6.41 10.65
CA HIS A 399 8.77 6.56 10.56
C HIS A 399 9.39 5.18 10.40
N ALA A 400 10.27 4.97 9.41
CA ALA A 400 10.81 3.64 9.13
C ALA A 400 12.07 3.37 9.98
N GLU A 401 11.90 2.66 11.09
CA GLU A 401 12.99 2.21 11.97
C GLU A 401 13.17 0.68 11.99
N GLY A 402 14.21 0.24 12.70
CA GLY A 402 14.54 -1.17 12.86
C GLY A 402 15.02 -1.80 11.55
N PHE A 403 14.48 -2.96 11.17
CA PHE A 403 14.83 -3.65 9.92
C PHE A 403 14.61 -2.77 8.68
N TYR A 404 13.61 -1.89 8.72
CA TYR A 404 13.24 -1.02 7.60
C TYR A 404 14.17 0.19 7.43
N ARG A 405 15.03 0.47 8.41
CA ARG A 405 16.03 1.56 8.36
C ARG A 405 17.09 1.34 7.27
N PHE A 406 17.33 0.11 6.84
CA PHE A 406 18.41 -0.25 5.89
C PHE A 406 18.33 0.52 4.56
N PHE A 407 17.15 0.98 4.17
CA PHE A 407 16.93 1.70 2.91
C PHE A 407 16.92 3.24 3.06
N ASN A 408 17.06 3.77 4.29
CA ASN A 408 16.94 5.21 4.60
C ASN A 408 15.68 5.90 4.02
N VAL A 409 14.64 5.12 3.71
CA VAL A 409 13.39 5.61 3.13
C VAL A 409 12.21 5.13 3.96
N ASN A 410 11.28 6.05 4.19
CA ASN A 410 10.09 5.84 5.00
C ASN A 410 8.99 5.03 4.30
N THR A 411 9.28 3.75 4.02
CA THR A 411 8.37 2.81 3.36
C THR A 411 7.08 2.55 4.15
N LEU A 412 7.10 2.73 5.47
CA LEU A 412 5.91 2.61 6.32
C LEU A 412 4.95 3.77 6.12
N ASN A 413 5.46 5.00 5.96
CA ASN A 413 4.62 6.16 5.66
C ASN A 413 3.98 6.04 4.26
N VAL A 414 4.71 5.43 3.32
CA VAL A 414 4.18 5.04 2.00
C VAL A 414 3.06 4.00 2.13
N GLY A 415 3.26 2.94 2.92
CA GLY A 415 2.25 1.92 3.18
C GLY A 415 0.99 2.48 3.83
N TRP A 416 1.13 3.41 4.77
CA TRP A 416 0.00 4.10 5.41
C TRP A 416 -0.84 4.91 4.44
N GLN A 417 -0.26 5.57 3.43
CA GLN A 417 -1.06 6.32 2.45
C GLN A 417 -2.07 5.45 1.70
N LEU A 418 -1.72 4.19 1.47
CA LEU A 418 -2.60 3.21 0.84
C LEU A 418 -3.51 2.55 1.89
N GLY A 419 -2.96 2.21 3.05
CA GLY A 419 -3.68 1.56 4.16
C GLY A 419 -4.75 2.44 4.81
N ARG A 420 -4.58 3.76 4.86
CA ARG A 420 -5.51 4.68 5.52
C ARG A 420 -6.93 4.66 4.93
N TYR A 421 -7.06 4.42 3.63
CA TYR A 421 -8.38 4.25 2.97
C TYR A 421 -9.14 3.02 3.46
N PHE A 422 -8.44 2.12 4.16
CA PHE A 422 -8.97 0.91 4.75
C PHE A 422 -8.91 0.93 6.27
N SER A 423 -8.31 1.95 6.88
CA SER A 423 -8.19 2.03 8.32
C SER A 423 -9.56 2.28 8.92
N PRO A 424 -10.09 1.36 9.74
CA PRO A 424 -11.33 1.58 10.46
C PRO A 424 -11.09 2.36 11.77
N TRP A 425 -9.84 2.74 12.09
CA TRP A 425 -9.46 3.34 13.36
C TRP A 425 -10.06 4.74 13.54
N THR A 426 -10.77 4.95 14.65
CA THR A 426 -11.43 6.23 14.96
C THR A 426 -10.80 6.97 16.15
N GLY A 427 -10.06 6.26 17.02
CA GLY A 427 -9.49 6.83 18.23
C GLY A 427 -9.21 5.81 19.33
N LYS A 428 -9.17 6.29 20.57
CA LYS A 428 -8.90 5.46 21.75
C LYS A 428 -9.80 5.86 22.92
N THR A 429 -10.20 4.89 23.73
CA THR A 429 -10.88 5.13 25.02
C THR A 429 -9.96 4.84 26.18
N PHE A 430 -10.18 5.53 27.31
CA PHE A 430 -9.48 5.34 28.57
C PHE A 430 -10.50 5.29 29.70
N GLU A 431 -10.61 4.12 30.33
CA GLU A 431 -11.59 3.83 31.37
C GLU A 431 -10.85 3.43 32.66
N PRO A 432 -11.35 3.79 33.86
CA PRO A 432 -10.78 3.29 35.11
C PRO A 432 -10.78 1.74 35.14
N ILE A 433 -9.69 1.15 35.61
CA ILE A 433 -9.59 -0.30 35.80
C ILE A 433 -9.64 -0.65 37.29
N SER A 434 -10.38 -1.69 37.65
CA SER A 434 -10.39 -2.16 39.05
C SER A 434 -9.06 -2.84 39.39
N PRO A 435 -8.62 -2.82 40.67
CA PRO A 435 -7.40 -3.50 41.09
C PRO A 435 -7.38 -5.00 40.76
N GLU A 436 -8.52 -5.68 40.89
CA GLU A 436 -8.65 -7.11 40.62
C GLU A 436 -8.46 -7.40 39.12
N ARG A 437 -9.09 -6.59 38.27
CA ARG A 437 -8.95 -6.71 36.81
C ARG A 437 -7.53 -6.38 36.37
N LEU A 438 -6.91 -5.35 36.95
CA LEU A 438 -5.51 -5.00 36.68
C LEU A 438 -4.57 -6.15 37.05
N GLN A 439 -4.75 -6.73 38.23
CA GLN A 439 -3.93 -7.85 38.70
C GLN A 439 -4.09 -9.08 37.78
N ASP A 440 -5.31 -9.38 37.33
CA ASP A 440 -5.54 -10.47 36.39
C ASP A 440 -4.82 -10.23 35.06
N PHE A 441 -5.07 -9.10 34.37
CA PHE A 441 -4.51 -8.86 33.04
C PHE A 441 -3.00 -8.67 33.01
N THR A 442 -2.39 -8.32 34.15
CA THR A 442 -0.94 -8.07 34.25
C THR A 442 -0.19 -9.18 34.99
N ASP A 443 -0.86 -10.26 35.40
CA ASP A 443 -0.29 -11.32 36.24
C ASP A 443 0.40 -10.76 37.51
N GLY A 444 -0.17 -9.70 38.08
CA GLY A 444 0.38 -8.96 39.22
C GLY A 444 1.61 -8.10 38.92
N GLY A 445 1.97 -7.93 37.64
CA GLY A 445 3.05 -7.04 37.20
C GLY A 445 2.75 -5.56 37.42
N GLU A 446 1.47 -5.18 37.44
CA GLU A 446 1.02 -3.84 37.83
C GLU A 446 0.19 -3.93 39.13
N GLN A 447 0.61 -3.15 40.14
CA GLN A 447 -0.01 -3.17 41.48
C GLN A 447 -0.96 -1.98 41.72
N GLY A 448 -1.18 -1.13 40.71
CA GLY A 448 -2.04 0.05 40.84
C GLY A 448 -1.47 1.15 41.75
N ALA A 449 -0.14 1.20 41.91
CA ALA A 449 0.53 2.22 42.72
C ALA A 449 0.41 3.65 42.13
N ALA A 450 0.02 3.75 40.87
CA ALA A 450 -0.33 5.00 40.18
C ALA A 450 -1.68 4.83 39.45
N PRO A 451 -2.41 5.93 39.16
CA PRO A 451 -3.60 5.88 38.33
C PRO A 451 -3.35 5.06 37.06
N THR A 452 -4.15 4.00 36.89
CA THR A 452 -4.02 3.04 35.79
C THR A 452 -5.38 2.89 35.12
N PHE A 453 -5.37 2.73 33.81
CA PHE A 453 -6.56 2.77 32.97
C PHE A 453 -6.60 1.57 32.04
N TRP A 454 -7.81 1.07 31.83
CA TRP A 454 -8.16 0.16 30.76
C TRP A 454 -8.32 0.97 29.46
N GLY A 455 -7.42 0.73 28.52
CA GLY A 455 -7.39 1.44 27.25
C GLY A 455 -7.84 0.56 26.09
N THR A 456 -8.53 1.17 25.12
CA THR A 456 -8.96 0.46 23.90
C THR A 456 -8.72 1.30 22.65
N ASN A 457 -8.43 0.66 21.52
CA ASN A 457 -8.58 1.30 20.22
C ASN A 457 -10.03 1.12 19.74
N THR A 458 -10.60 2.20 19.20
CA THR A 458 -11.97 2.20 18.68
C THR A 458 -11.97 2.13 17.16
N GLN A 459 -12.92 1.41 16.59
CA GLN A 459 -13.04 1.26 15.14
C GLN A 459 -14.48 1.40 14.64
N SER A 460 -14.66 1.96 13.45
CA SER A 460 -15.95 2.04 12.77
C SER A 460 -15.97 1.24 11.46
N PHE A 461 -17.09 0.56 11.23
CA PHE A 461 -17.33 -0.33 10.09
C PHE A 461 -18.62 0.01 9.34
N LYS A 462 -18.77 1.28 8.97
CA LYS A 462 -19.95 1.80 8.27
C LYS A 462 -19.97 1.39 6.79
N THR A 463 -18.82 1.42 6.12
CA THR A 463 -18.74 1.15 4.68
C THR A 463 -18.58 -0.34 4.36
N THR A 464 -18.93 -0.76 3.14
CA THR A 464 -18.76 -2.16 2.68
C THR A 464 -17.30 -2.63 2.81
N LYS A 465 -16.34 -1.73 2.54
CA LYS A 465 -14.90 -2.00 2.68
C LYS A 465 -14.52 -2.24 4.14
N GLN A 466 -14.99 -1.40 5.07
CA GLN A 466 -14.71 -1.56 6.49
C GLN A 466 -15.39 -2.81 7.07
N LYS A 467 -16.61 -3.16 6.64
CA LYS A 467 -17.28 -4.41 7.04
C LYS A 467 -16.46 -5.65 6.65
N LEU A 468 -15.76 -5.61 5.52
CA LEU A 468 -14.83 -6.66 5.13
C LEU A 468 -13.61 -6.70 6.06
N VAL A 469 -13.03 -5.55 6.40
CA VAL A 469 -11.94 -5.46 7.39
C VAL A 469 -12.37 -6.07 8.73
N ARG A 470 -13.59 -5.78 9.21
CA ARG A 470 -14.14 -6.42 10.42
C ARG A 470 -14.19 -7.94 10.30
N ALA A 471 -14.63 -8.47 9.16
CA ALA A 471 -14.67 -9.92 8.94
C ALA A 471 -13.26 -10.53 8.96
N MET A 472 -12.26 -9.87 8.35
CA MET A 472 -10.86 -10.30 8.39
C MET A 472 -10.30 -10.28 9.81
N MET A 473 -10.60 -9.22 10.59
CA MET A 473 -10.17 -9.14 11.98
C MET A 473 -10.78 -10.27 12.83
N LYS A 474 -12.06 -10.61 12.60
CA LYS A 474 -12.71 -11.76 13.26
C LYS A 474 -12.02 -13.07 12.88
N ALA A 475 -11.73 -13.27 11.59
CA ALA A 475 -11.07 -14.46 11.09
C ALA A 475 -9.62 -14.61 11.61
N ALA A 476 -8.90 -13.49 11.79
CA ALA A 476 -7.58 -13.45 12.40
C ALA A 476 -7.60 -13.71 13.91
N GLY A 477 -8.79 -13.83 14.52
CA GLY A 477 -8.94 -14.04 15.96
C GLY A 477 -8.63 -12.79 16.80
N ILE A 478 -8.69 -11.59 16.20
CA ILE A 478 -8.52 -10.34 16.94
C ILE A 478 -9.67 -10.19 17.93
N TRP A 479 -9.33 -10.00 19.20
CA TRP A 479 -10.31 -9.75 20.24
C TRP A 479 -10.99 -8.39 19.98
N MET A 480 -12.30 -8.44 19.78
CA MET A 480 -13.16 -7.28 19.55
C MET A 480 -14.39 -7.36 20.46
N GLU A 481 -14.79 -6.21 20.99
CA GLU A 481 -16.01 -6.03 21.77
C GLU A 481 -16.93 -5.06 21.01
N ASP A 482 -18.14 -5.51 20.69
CA ASP A 482 -19.15 -4.65 20.08
C ASP A 482 -19.66 -3.66 21.14
N VAL A 483 -19.81 -2.39 20.76
CA VAL A 483 -20.31 -1.37 21.70
C VAL A 483 -21.83 -1.21 21.63
N PRO A 484 -22.49 -0.78 22.71
CA PRO A 484 -23.93 -0.50 22.70
C PRO A 484 -24.31 0.54 21.63
N ALA A 485 -25.54 0.46 21.11
CA ALA A 485 -26.02 1.35 20.06
C ALA A 485 -25.98 2.84 20.44
N GLU A 486 -26.22 3.16 21.71
CA GLU A 486 -26.13 4.53 22.24
C GLU A 486 -24.71 5.07 22.19
N GLU A 487 -23.72 4.27 22.62
CA GLU A 487 -22.29 4.62 22.57
C GLU A 487 -21.83 4.77 21.12
N ALA A 488 -22.25 3.86 20.24
CA ALA A 488 -21.96 3.94 18.81
C ALA A 488 -22.55 5.20 18.16
N GLN A 489 -23.77 5.58 18.54
CA GLN A 489 -24.41 6.80 18.04
C GLN A 489 -23.71 8.06 18.56
N GLN A 490 -23.31 8.06 19.84
CA GLN A 490 -22.67 9.20 20.48
C GLN A 490 -21.26 9.46 19.94
N PHE A 491 -20.46 8.40 19.79
CA PHE A 491 -19.03 8.53 19.48
C PHE A 491 -18.66 8.06 18.07
N GLY A 492 -19.57 7.42 17.34
CA GLY A 492 -19.39 7.10 15.94
C GLY A 492 -18.46 5.92 15.65
N TYR A 493 -18.15 5.07 16.64
CA TYR A 493 -17.43 3.81 16.47
C TYR A 493 -18.30 2.60 16.83
N ASP A 494 -17.99 1.44 16.26
CA ASP A 494 -18.80 0.24 16.34
C ASP A 494 -18.20 -0.83 17.27
N VAL A 495 -16.89 -0.82 17.46
CA VAL A 495 -16.17 -1.81 18.29
C VAL A 495 -15.01 -1.21 19.07
N LYS A 496 -14.66 -1.88 20.16
CA LYS A 496 -13.39 -1.75 20.90
C LYS A 496 -12.50 -2.95 20.61
N CYS A 497 -11.21 -2.71 20.41
CA CYS A 497 -10.22 -3.74 20.09
C CYS A 497 -8.80 -3.27 20.45
N PHE A 498 -7.80 -4.15 20.28
CA PHE A 498 -6.40 -3.86 20.64
C PHE A 498 -6.32 -3.19 22.01
N PHE A 499 -6.70 -3.94 23.03
CA PHE A 499 -6.77 -3.48 24.41
C PHE A 499 -5.36 -3.24 24.96
N PHE A 500 -5.22 -2.31 25.90
CA PHE A 500 -3.96 -1.95 26.53
C PHE A 500 -4.13 -1.51 27.98
N ILE A 501 -3.06 -1.61 28.76
CA ILE A 501 -2.99 -1.03 30.10
C ILE A 501 -2.26 0.31 30.00
N ALA A 502 -2.90 1.38 30.43
CA ALA A 502 -2.35 2.72 30.36
C ALA A 502 -2.05 3.33 31.73
N ARG A 503 -0.90 3.98 31.86
CA ARG A 503 -0.50 4.73 33.07
C ARG A 503 0.65 5.68 32.76
N GLN A 504 0.90 6.62 33.66
CA GLN A 504 2.12 7.42 33.58
C GLN A 504 3.37 6.57 33.83
N GLY A 505 4.46 6.90 33.15
CA GLY A 505 5.77 6.27 33.33
C GLY A 505 6.88 7.02 32.62
N ALA A 506 8.08 6.45 32.64
CA ALA A 506 9.20 6.94 31.83
C ALA A 506 9.11 6.40 30.40
N SER A 507 9.48 7.22 29.43
CA SER A 507 9.57 6.85 28.02
C SER A 507 10.51 5.65 27.83
N VAL A 508 10.07 4.68 27.04
CA VAL A 508 10.85 3.51 26.63
C VAL A 508 11.74 3.81 25.43
N ASN A 509 11.48 4.92 24.72
CA ASN A 509 12.36 5.39 23.65
C ASN A 509 13.60 6.08 24.25
N PRO A 510 14.83 5.54 24.03
CA PRO A 510 16.04 6.12 24.59
C PRO A 510 16.33 7.55 24.12
N GLU A 511 15.82 7.96 22.96
CA GLU A 511 15.99 9.32 22.43
C GLU A 511 15.27 10.38 23.28
N ASN A 512 14.23 9.98 24.01
CA ASN A 512 13.47 10.86 24.89
C ASN A 512 14.11 10.99 26.30
N ARG A 513 15.22 10.30 26.58
CA ARG A 513 16.01 10.38 27.83
C ARG A 513 15.20 10.17 29.12
N GLY A 514 14.28 9.21 29.11
CA GLY A 514 13.48 8.86 30.29
C GLY A 514 12.39 9.88 30.65
N LYS A 515 12.01 10.73 29.68
CA LYS A 515 10.89 11.66 29.77
C LYS A 515 9.65 11.04 30.43
N LYS A 516 8.91 11.80 31.24
CA LYS A 516 7.59 11.37 31.73
C LYS A 516 6.57 11.43 30.59
N VAL A 517 5.90 10.30 30.36
CA VAL A 517 4.89 10.11 29.33
C VAL A 517 3.74 9.28 29.88
N PHE A 518 2.63 9.25 29.17
CA PHE A 518 1.53 8.34 29.45
C PHE A 518 1.63 7.14 28.49
N LEU A 519 1.96 5.96 29.05
CA LEU A 519 2.31 4.74 28.31
C LEU A 519 1.07 3.93 27.99
N PHE A 520 0.98 3.37 26.78
CA PHE A 520 -0.03 2.37 26.41
C PHE A 520 0.67 1.03 26.21
N ASN A 521 0.51 0.11 27.15
CA ASN A 521 1.18 -1.18 27.07
C ASN A 521 0.27 -2.26 26.48
N TYR A 522 0.55 -2.62 25.23
CA TYR A 522 -0.16 -3.66 24.48
C TYR A 522 0.40 -5.07 24.69
N ARG A 523 1.55 -5.18 25.38
CA ARG A 523 2.38 -6.39 25.38
C ARG A 523 1.98 -7.43 26.43
N TRP A 524 1.03 -7.11 27.30
CA TRP A 524 0.55 -8.05 28.31
C TRP A 524 -0.06 -9.30 27.63
N PRO A 525 0.44 -10.51 27.91
CA PRO A 525 0.01 -11.72 27.19
C PRO A 525 -1.50 -11.96 27.22
N LYS A 526 -2.16 -11.64 28.34
CA LYS A 526 -3.60 -11.80 28.52
C LYS A 526 -4.46 -10.82 27.69
N LEU A 527 -3.88 -9.75 27.14
CA LEU A 527 -4.58 -8.86 26.21
C LEU A 527 -4.79 -9.50 24.83
N ARG A 528 -4.10 -10.61 24.53
CA ARG A 528 -4.23 -11.36 23.26
C ARG A 528 -4.02 -10.47 22.01
N THR A 529 -3.21 -9.43 22.15
CA THR A 529 -2.81 -8.56 21.05
C THR A 529 -2.01 -9.38 20.03
N LEU A 530 -2.28 -9.19 18.73
CA LEU A 530 -1.54 -9.85 17.66
C LEU A 530 -0.35 -8.99 17.20
N PRO A 531 0.68 -9.58 16.56
CA PRO A 531 1.71 -8.82 15.86
C PRO A 531 1.12 -7.90 14.77
N PRO A 532 1.68 -6.69 14.57
CA PRO A 532 2.86 -6.16 15.27
C PRO A 532 2.55 -5.56 16.65
N ASP A 533 1.29 -5.31 16.98
CA ASP A 533 0.89 -4.50 18.15
C ASP A 533 1.28 -5.10 19.51
N ASN A 534 1.46 -6.42 19.59
CA ASN A 534 2.01 -7.07 20.80
C ASN A 534 3.52 -6.79 21.04
N TYR A 535 4.20 -6.09 20.13
CA TYR A 535 5.52 -5.52 20.31
C TYR A 535 5.48 -4.02 20.61
N CYS A 536 4.30 -3.40 20.64
CA CYS A 536 4.15 -1.96 20.77
C CYS A 536 4.00 -1.50 22.22
N ILE A 537 4.63 -0.36 22.53
CA ILE A 537 4.25 0.51 23.63
C ILE A 537 4.09 1.91 23.04
N ASP A 538 2.86 2.42 23.00
CA ASP A 538 2.66 3.81 22.59
C ASP A 538 2.98 4.73 23.77
N GLU A 539 3.38 5.96 23.46
CA GLU A 539 3.63 6.99 24.46
C GLU A 539 2.83 8.24 24.11
N LEU A 540 2.26 8.92 25.10
CA LEU A 540 1.41 10.09 24.90
C LEU A 540 1.86 11.27 25.76
N VAL A 541 1.84 12.46 25.18
CA VAL A 541 2.02 13.74 25.87
C VAL A 541 0.94 14.74 25.49
N LYS A 542 0.57 15.62 26.41
CA LYS A 542 -0.32 16.76 26.16
C LYS A 542 0.51 17.90 25.56
N ILE A 543 0.12 18.36 24.36
CA ILE A 543 0.80 19.48 23.66
C ILE A 543 -0.06 20.74 23.56
N ALA A 544 -1.37 20.62 23.78
CA ALA A 544 -2.28 21.74 23.97
C ALA A 544 -3.50 21.26 24.77
N ASP A 545 -4.36 22.18 25.20
CA ASP A 545 -5.58 21.79 25.89
C ASP A 545 -6.50 20.96 24.98
N GLY A 546 -6.81 19.71 25.39
CA GLY A 546 -7.59 18.76 24.60
C GLY A 546 -6.88 18.16 23.37
N LEU A 547 -5.57 18.38 23.20
CA LEU A 547 -4.77 17.82 22.09
C LEU A 547 -3.50 17.16 22.62
N TYR A 548 -3.32 15.90 22.23
CA TYR A 548 -2.21 15.06 22.65
C TYR A 548 -1.44 14.56 21.44
N LEU A 549 -0.12 14.51 21.57
CA LEU A 549 0.81 13.94 20.60
C LEU A 549 1.31 12.60 21.12
N GLY A 550 1.18 11.58 20.29
CA GLY A 550 1.60 10.23 20.59
C GLY A 550 2.75 9.75 19.72
N GLN A 551 3.56 8.85 20.27
CA GLN A 551 4.60 8.08 19.56
C GLN A 551 4.21 6.60 19.54
N LEU A 552 4.39 5.94 18.40
CA LEU A 552 4.28 4.49 18.24
C LEU A 552 5.67 3.89 18.43
N ASN A 553 5.94 3.20 19.54
CA ASN A 553 7.25 2.58 19.75
C ASN A 553 7.17 1.04 19.71
N TYR A 554 7.83 0.42 18.74
CA TYR A 554 7.90 -1.04 18.65
C TYR A 554 9.25 -1.56 19.12
N ALA A 555 9.22 -2.69 19.81
CA ALA A 555 10.41 -3.45 20.15
C ALA A 555 11.07 -3.99 18.86
N THR A 556 12.39 -3.78 18.74
CA THR A 556 13.15 -4.29 17.59
C THR A 556 13.87 -5.61 17.90
N GLU A 557 13.94 -6.00 19.18
CA GLU A 557 14.44 -7.31 19.60
C GLU A 557 13.31 -8.37 19.55
N LEU A 558 12.92 -8.76 18.33
CA LEU A 558 11.70 -9.57 18.06
C LEU A 558 11.73 -10.98 18.68
N LEU A 559 12.91 -11.54 18.96
CA LEU A 559 13.06 -12.88 19.54
C LEU A 559 12.90 -12.89 21.07
N LYS A 560 13.00 -11.73 21.73
CA LYS A 560 12.88 -11.63 23.19
C LYS A 560 11.41 -11.56 23.57
N LYS A 561 10.95 -12.58 24.31
CA LYS A 561 9.61 -12.60 24.91
C LYS A 561 9.45 -11.46 25.91
N TYR A 562 8.28 -10.85 25.93
CA TYR A 562 7.95 -9.79 26.87
C TYR A 562 7.82 -10.35 28.29
N ASP A 563 8.57 -9.74 29.20
CA ASP A 563 8.53 -9.93 30.64
C ASP A 563 8.50 -8.52 31.28
N PRO A 564 7.44 -8.18 32.04
CA PRO A 564 7.29 -6.87 32.65
C PRO A 564 8.29 -6.57 33.79
N LYS A 565 9.01 -7.59 34.29
CA LYS A 565 10.01 -7.43 35.36
C LYS A 565 11.38 -7.03 34.82
N GLU A 566 11.58 -7.19 33.52
CA GLU A 566 12.82 -6.87 32.85
C GLU A 566 12.88 -5.37 32.49
N ASP A 567 14.10 -4.83 32.41
CA ASP A 567 14.30 -3.44 32.00
C ASP A 567 13.83 -3.23 30.54
N PRO A 568 12.98 -2.21 30.24
CA PRO A 568 12.47 -1.98 28.88
C PRO A 568 13.55 -1.81 27.80
N SER A 569 14.76 -1.36 28.17
CA SER A 569 15.87 -1.14 27.22
C SER A 569 16.31 -2.40 26.49
N ILE A 570 16.11 -3.59 27.08
CA ILE A 570 16.51 -4.86 26.44
C ILE A 570 15.70 -5.17 25.18
N TYR A 571 14.49 -4.61 25.06
CA TYR A 571 13.63 -4.79 23.89
C TYR A 571 13.99 -3.84 22.74
N LYS A 572 14.90 -2.89 22.97
CA LYS A 572 15.41 -1.93 21.98
C LYS A 572 14.28 -1.22 21.24
N TYR A 573 13.36 -0.59 21.97
CA TYR A 573 12.26 0.16 21.37
C TYR A 573 12.79 1.26 20.43
N ARG A 574 12.10 1.43 19.30
CA ARG A 574 12.34 2.50 18.34
C ARG A 574 11.01 3.13 17.95
N LEU A 575 11.07 4.38 17.50
CA LEU A 575 9.94 5.14 17.01
C LEU A 575 9.54 4.66 15.61
N PHE A 576 8.25 4.36 15.41
CA PHE A 576 7.70 3.96 14.12
C PHE A 576 6.63 4.93 13.61
N GLY A 577 6.26 5.96 14.37
CA GLY A 577 5.31 6.97 13.91
C GLY A 577 4.79 7.88 15.00
N TYR A 578 4.09 8.93 14.54
CA TYR A 578 3.41 9.91 15.36
C TYR A 578 1.91 9.90 15.09
N PHE A 579 1.11 9.96 16.15
CA PHE A 579 -0.35 10.07 16.08
C PHE A 579 -0.85 11.18 17.00
N LEU A 580 -2.11 11.56 16.83
CA LEU A 580 -2.82 12.51 17.66
C LEU A 580 -3.99 11.83 18.35
N LEU A 581 -4.24 12.24 19.59
CA LEU A 581 -5.51 12.04 20.27
C LEU A 581 -6.08 13.41 20.60
N MET A 582 -7.34 13.63 20.27
CA MET A 582 -7.93 14.95 20.34
C MET A 582 -9.40 14.91 20.76
N ASP A 583 -9.85 15.97 21.44
CA ASP A 583 -11.25 16.13 21.78
C ASP A 583 -12.11 16.58 20.57
N GLU A 584 -13.42 16.69 20.78
CA GLU A 584 -14.39 17.03 19.74
C GLU A 584 -14.21 18.44 19.14
N ALA A 585 -13.58 19.39 19.87
CA ALA A 585 -13.32 20.72 19.33
C ALA A 585 -12.17 20.68 18.32
N TRP A 586 -11.10 19.95 18.65
CA TRP A 586 -9.98 19.71 17.73
C TRP A 586 -10.37 18.81 16.56
N HIS A 587 -11.20 17.79 16.80
CA HIS A 587 -11.69 16.91 15.74
C HIS A 587 -12.48 17.68 14.68
N ARG A 588 -13.34 18.63 15.07
CA ARG A 588 -14.02 19.52 14.11
C ARG A 588 -13.04 20.33 13.26
N ARG A 589 -11.95 20.85 13.85
CA ARG A 589 -10.90 21.52 13.07
C ARG A 589 -10.17 20.55 12.15
N ARG A 590 -9.84 19.35 12.61
CA ARG A 590 -9.22 18.28 11.82
C ARG A 590 -9.99 18.02 10.53
N LEU A 591 -11.31 17.83 10.64
CA LEU A 591 -12.19 17.60 9.50
C LEU A 591 -12.19 18.80 8.55
N ALA A 592 -12.28 20.02 9.08
CA ALA A 592 -12.31 21.25 8.27
C ALA A 592 -11.02 21.47 7.45
N ILE A 593 -9.86 21.08 8.00
CA ILE A 593 -8.57 21.24 7.31
C ILE A 593 -8.16 20.01 6.50
N GLY A 594 -8.89 18.90 6.62
CA GLY A 594 -8.56 17.64 5.96
C GLY A 594 -7.23 17.04 6.42
N LEU A 595 -6.96 17.05 7.73
CA LEU A 595 -5.82 16.31 8.31
C LEU A 595 -6.25 14.85 8.52
N ASP A 596 -5.54 13.93 7.86
CA ASP A 596 -5.87 12.50 7.86
C ASP A 596 -7.35 12.23 7.51
N PRO A 597 -7.89 12.77 6.39
CA PRO A 597 -9.33 12.76 6.17
C PRO A 597 -9.80 11.37 5.71
N TYR A 598 -10.64 10.72 6.51
CA TYR A 598 -11.58 9.69 6.06
C TYR A 598 -12.74 9.51 7.04
N GLU A 599 -13.84 10.23 6.80
CA GLU A 599 -15.21 9.82 7.11
C GLU A 599 -16.06 10.35 5.93
N ASP A 600 -16.95 9.51 5.38
CA ASP A 600 -17.90 9.91 4.32
C ASP A 600 -18.90 10.96 4.83
#